data_AF-A0A2G5QJL6-F1
#
_entry.id   AF-A0A2G5QJL6-F1
#
_cell.length_a   1.000
_cell.length_b   1.000
_cell.length_c   1.000
_cell.angle_alpha   90.00
_cell.angle_beta   90.00
_cell.angle_gamma   90.00
#
_symmetry.space_group_name_H-M   'P 1'
#
loop_
_entity.id
_entity.type
_entity.pdbx_description
1 polymer ?
#
loop_
_entity_poly.entity_id
_entity_poly.type
_entity_poly.pdbx_seq_one_letter_code
_entity_poly.pdbx_strand_id
1 'polypeptide(L)'
;MIQPGATFKDNLLQLPPIDGVQRIDLIDAQGAVVASIENQPGKHGSVAVYQYLKQTFGGLDATAAEHGLVVFAEHTADARERPGAHPNVDRLLAIAGGGASLDIEVVAVGG
;
A
#
# COMPACT_ATOMS: atom_id res chain seq x y z
N MET A 1 5.60 -6.01 -12.35
CA MET A 1 4.41 -5.19 -12.07
C MET A 1 3.19 -5.92 -12.62
N ILE A 2 2.11 -6.04 -11.86
CA ILE A 2 0.85 -6.64 -12.36
C ILE A 2 0.18 -5.70 -13.38
N GLN A 3 -0.68 -6.24 -14.24
CA GLN A 3 -1.64 -5.45 -15.00
C GLN A 3 -2.97 -5.42 -14.21
N PRO A 4 -3.34 -4.28 -13.60
CA PRO A 4 -4.57 -4.22 -12.81
C PRO A 4 -5.80 -4.47 -13.68
N GLY A 5 -6.71 -5.31 -13.19
CA GLY A 5 -8.05 -5.55 -13.74
C GLY A 5 -9.07 -4.52 -13.27
N ALA A 6 -10.36 -4.84 -13.45
CA ALA A 6 -11.45 -3.90 -13.26
C ALA A 6 -11.81 -3.60 -11.80
N THR A 7 -11.51 -4.50 -10.87
CA THR A 7 -11.87 -4.36 -9.44
C THR A 7 -10.68 -4.59 -8.53
N PHE A 8 -10.75 -4.03 -7.31
CA PHE A 8 -9.73 -4.25 -6.29
C PHE A 8 -9.58 -5.73 -5.95
N LYS A 9 -10.70 -6.46 -5.90
CA LYS A 9 -10.71 -7.90 -5.65
C LYS A 9 -9.93 -8.68 -6.72
N ASP A 10 -10.14 -8.35 -8.00
CA ASP A 10 -9.41 -9.01 -9.10
C ASP A 10 -7.91 -8.70 -9.05
N ASN A 11 -7.55 -7.49 -8.62
CA ASN A 11 -6.15 -7.10 -8.44
C ASN A 11 -5.49 -7.87 -7.30
N LEU A 12 -6.18 -8.04 -6.16
CA LEU A 12 -5.67 -8.79 -5.02
C LEU A 12 -5.30 -10.24 -5.35
N LEU A 13 -6.05 -10.89 -6.25
CA LEU A 13 -5.77 -12.26 -6.68
C LEU A 13 -4.43 -12.42 -7.43
N GLN A 14 -3.86 -11.32 -7.93
CA GLN A 14 -2.59 -11.29 -8.64
C GLN A 14 -1.41 -10.94 -7.72
N LEU A 15 -1.68 -10.54 -6.47
CA LEU A 15 -0.65 -10.10 -5.54
C LEU A 15 0.01 -11.28 -4.82
N PRO A 16 1.26 -11.12 -4.35
CA PRO A 16 1.92 -12.11 -3.51
C PRO A 16 1.10 -12.43 -2.25
N PRO A 17 1.19 -13.68 -1.74
CA PRO A 17 0.57 -14.05 -0.48
C PRO A 17 1.19 -13.28 0.70
N ILE A 18 0.38 -13.08 1.74
CA ILE A 18 0.73 -12.30 2.94
C ILE A 18 0.86 -13.17 4.20
N ASP A 19 0.80 -14.50 4.09
CA ASP A 19 0.82 -15.43 5.23
C ASP A 19 2.06 -15.28 6.12
N GLY A 20 3.18 -14.88 5.52
CA GLY A 20 4.45 -14.62 6.22
C GLY A 20 4.59 -13.22 6.79
N VAL A 21 3.60 -12.33 6.63
CA VAL A 21 3.70 -10.91 7.01
C VAL A 21 2.95 -10.67 8.32
N GLN A 22 3.65 -10.12 9.31
CA GLN A 22 3.04 -9.63 10.54
C GLN A 22 2.43 -8.25 10.33
N ARG A 23 3.20 -7.32 9.76
CA ARG A 23 2.75 -5.96 9.44
C ARG A 23 3.64 -5.32 8.39
N ILE A 24 3.20 -4.18 7.89
CA ILE A 24 4.01 -3.26 7.08
C ILE A 24 4.31 -2.02 7.91
N ASP A 25 5.59 -1.66 8.03
CA ASP A 25 6.00 -0.38 8.60
C ASP A 25 6.37 0.60 7.48
N LEU A 26 5.94 1.85 7.62
CA LEU A 26 6.24 2.94 6.68
C LEU A 26 7.16 3.92 7.36
N ILE A 27 8.31 4.17 6.74
CA ILE A 27 9.44 4.85 7.37
C ILE A 27 9.72 6.14 6.60
N ASP A 28 9.83 7.26 7.31
CA ASP A 28 10.19 8.54 6.70
C ASP A 28 11.70 8.65 6.40
N ALA A 29 12.09 9.74 5.75
CA ALA A 29 13.49 10.01 5.41
C ALA A 29 14.41 10.23 6.64
N GLN A 30 13.85 10.36 7.84
CA GLN A 30 14.60 10.46 9.09
C GLN A 30 14.78 9.07 9.75
N GLY A 31 14.22 8.01 9.16
CA GLY A 31 14.27 6.66 9.70
C GLY A 31 13.19 6.40 10.77
N ALA A 32 12.21 7.28 10.92
CA ALA A 32 11.12 7.10 11.88
C ALA A 32 9.96 6.34 11.25
N VAL A 33 9.40 5.36 11.97
CA VAL A 33 8.15 4.70 11.58
C VAL A 33 7.01 5.70 11.76
N VAL A 34 6.44 6.15 10.63
CA VAL A 34 5.33 7.12 10.61
C VAL A 34 3.96 6.46 10.50
N ALA A 35 3.91 5.17 10.15
CA ALA A 35 2.71 4.35 10.27
C ALA A 35 2.99 2.85 10.17
N SER A 36 2.05 2.06 10.69
CA SER A 36 2.07 0.60 10.58
C SER A 36 0.72 0.06 10.09
N ILE A 37 0.76 -0.94 9.21
CA ILE A 37 -0.41 -1.67 8.71
C ILE A 37 -0.32 -3.11 9.21
N GLU A 38 -0.95 -3.38 10.34
CA GLU A 38 -1.06 -4.73 10.92
C GLU A 38 -1.80 -5.69 9.96
N ASN A 39 -1.28 -6.92 9.83
CA ASN A 39 -1.94 -7.98 9.10
C ASN A 39 -3.09 -8.59 9.93
N GLN A 40 -4.23 -7.91 9.86
CA GLN A 40 -5.44 -8.23 10.60
C GLN A 40 -6.70 -8.11 9.71
N PRO A 41 -7.84 -8.72 10.11
CA PRO A 41 -9.09 -8.62 9.37
C PRO A 41 -9.45 -7.17 9.03
N GLY A 42 -9.83 -6.94 7.77
CA GLY A 42 -10.12 -5.59 7.24
C GLY A 42 -8.90 -4.82 6.72
N LYS A 43 -7.66 -5.26 6.99
CA LYS A 43 -6.43 -4.61 6.49
C LYS A 43 -5.62 -5.45 5.50
N HIS A 44 -5.95 -6.74 5.34
CA HIS A 44 -5.21 -7.67 4.46
C HIS A 44 -4.97 -7.13 3.05
N GLY A 45 -5.98 -6.47 2.45
CA GLY A 45 -5.84 -5.88 1.13
C GLY A 45 -4.73 -4.81 1.08
N SER A 46 -4.65 -3.93 2.08
CA SER A 46 -3.57 -2.94 2.15
C SER A 46 -2.21 -3.57 2.43
N VAL A 47 -2.14 -4.60 3.27
CA VAL A 47 -0.89 -5.33 3.52
C VAL A 47 -0.35 -5.92 2.21
N ALA A 48 -1.22 -6.60 1.44
CA ALA A 48 -0.84 -7.19 0.16
C ALA A 48 -0.35 -6.13 -0.84
N VAL A 49 -1.06 -5.00 -0.97
CA VAL A 49 -0.67 -3.91 -1.88
C VAL A 49 0.68 -3.33 -1.47
N TYR A 50 0.88 -2.98 -0.20
CA TYR A 50 2.12 -2.33 0.22
C TYR A 50 3.33 -3.29 0.19
N GLN A 51 3.15 -4.57 0.52
CA GLN A 51 4.18 -5.59 0.31
C GLN A 51 4.57 -5.67 -1.18
N TYR A 52 3.57 -5.73 -2.06
CA TYR A 52 3.80 -5.77 -3.51
C TYR A 52 4.53 -4.51 -4.01
N LEU A 53 4.18 -3.33 -3.50
CA LEU A 53 4.86 -2.08 -3.85
C LEU A 53 6.32 -2.11 -3.43
N LYS A 54 6.64 -2.59 -2.20
CA LYS A 54 8.03 -2.79 -1.77
C LYS A 54 8.79 -3.71 -2.70
N GLN A 55 8.21 -4.85 -3.05
CA GLN A 55 8.87 -5.84 -3.93
C GLN A 55 9.07 -5.34 -5.36
N THR A 56 8.16 -4.49 -5.87
CA THR A 56 8.17 -4.03 -7.26
C THR A 56 9.01 -2.77 -7.46
N PHE A 57 8.98 -1.85 -6.49
CA PHE A 57 9.58 -0.51 -6.62
C PHE A 57 10.71 -0.25 -5.62
N GLY A 58 10.89 -1.09 -4.60
CA GLY A 58 11.90 -0.92 -3.56
C GLY A 58 11.52 0.07 -2.44
N GLY A 59 10.55 0.96 -2.68
CA GLY A 59 10.03 1.94 -1.72
C GLY A 59 8.72 2.56 -2.20
N LEU A 60 8.26 3.60 -1.53
CA LEU A 60 7.00 4.31 -1.82
C LEU A 60 7.25 5.75 -2.27
N ASP A 61 7.66 5.91 -3.53
CA ASP A 61 7.73 7.20 -4.21
C ASP A 61 6.44 7.51 -4.99
N ALA A 62 6.42 8.64 -5.71
CA ALA A 62 5.27 9.04 -6.52
C ALA A 62 4.87 7.98 -7.56
N THR A 63 5.83 7.32 -8.21
CA THR A 63 5.55 6.29 -9.23
C THR A 63 4.92 5.05 -8.60
N ALA A 64 5.48 4.59 -7.47
CA ALA A 64 4.93 3.47 -6.71
C ALA A 64 3.53 3.81 -6.17
N ALA A 65 3.32 5.04 -5.72
CA ALA A 65 2.03 5.52 -5.21
C ALA A 65 0.97 5.58 -6.32
N GLU A 66 1.28 6.14 -7.49
CA GLU A 66 0.40 6.17 -8.66
C GLU A 66 -0.01 4.75 -9.07
N HIS A 67 0.95 3.83 -9.16
CA HIS A 67 0.63 2.44 -9.46
C HIS A 67 -0.25 1.81 -8.38
N GLY A 68 0.06 2.04 -7.10
CA GLY A 68 -0.74 1.59 -5.98
C GLY A 68 -2.20 2.06 -6.05
N LEU A 69 -2.43 3.32 -6.45
CA LEU A 69 -3.77 3.86 -6.66
C LEU A 69 -4.53 3.12 -7.76
N VAL A 70 -3.86 2.72 -8.85
CA VAL A 70 -4.49 1.89 -9.89
C VAL A 70 -4.82 0.50 -9.33
N VAL A 71 -3.93 -0.10 -8.52
CA VAL A 71 -4.17 -1.40 -7.87
C VAL A 71 -5.36 -1.34 -6.91
N PHE A 72 -5.54 -0.26 -6.16
CA PHE A 72 -6.70 -0.04 -5.27
C PHE A 72 -8.03 0.18 -6.00
N ALA A 73 -8.03 0.37 -7.32
CA ALA A 73 -9.19 0.42 -8.19
C ALA A 73 -10.31 1.34 -7.65
N GLU A 74 -11.52 0.80 -7.41
CA GLU A 74 -12.68 1.58 -6.97
C GLU A 74 -12.46 2.36 -5.66
N HIS A 75 -11.56 1.89 -4.77
CA HIS A 75 -11.25 2.60 -3.53
C HIS A 75 -10.50 3.92 -3.76
N THR A 76 -9.79 4.06 -4.88
CA THR A 76 -9.13 5.31 -5.25
C THR A 76 -10.12 6.40 -5.59
N ALA A 77 -11.18 6.07 -6.33
CA ALA A 77 -12.25 7.04 -6.63
C ALA A 77 -12.96 7.46 -5.34
N ASP A 78 -13.29 6.48 -4.50
CA ASP A 78 -13.98 6.70 -3.23
C ASP A 78 -13.17 7.56 -2.24
N ALA A 79 -11.84 7.35 -2.15
CA ALA A 79 -10.95 8.16 -1.32
C ALA A 79 -10.88 9.63 -1.77
N ARG A 80 -10.94 9.89 -3.09
CA ARG A 80 -10.97 11.26 -3.62
C ARG A 80 -12.27 11.99 -3.28
N GLU A 81 -13.40 11.27 -3.26
CA GLU A 81 -14.71 11.83 -2.93
C GLU A 81 -14.91 11.98 -1.42
N ARG A 82 -14.28 11.11 -0.62
CA ARG A 82 -14.41 11.07 0.83
C ARG A 82 -13.04 11.03 1.52
N PRO A 83 -12.30 12.15 1.57
CA PRO A 83 -10.98 12.21 2.20
C PRO A 83 -11.01 11.67 3.64
N GLY A 84 -10.10 10.75 3.95
CA GLY A 84 -10.01 10.10 5.26
C GLY A 84 -10.81 8.80 5.40
N ALA A 85 -11.64 8.44 4.41
CA ALA A 85 -12.37 7.16 4.42
C ALA A 85 -11.43 5.96 4.22
N HIS A 86 -10.28 6.17 3.57
CA HIS A 86 -9.33 5.10 3.23
C HIS A 86 -7.90 5.55 3.56
N PRO A 87 -7.48 5.51 4.85
CA PRO A 87 -6.20 6.09 5.27
C PRO A 87 -4.97 5.63 4.47
N ASN A 88 -4.99 4.38 3.98
CA ASN A 88 -3.91 3.84 3.16
C ASN A 88 -3.95 4.33 1.71
N VAL A 89 -5.13 4.60 1.15
CA VAL A 89 -5.30 5.15 -0.21
C VAL A 89 -5.06 6.66 -0.18
N ASP A 90 -5.57 7.35 0.84
CA ASP A 90 -5.32 8.78 1.09
C ASP A 90 -3.82 9.09 1.14
N ARG A 91 -3.03 8.21 1.77
CA ARG A 91 -1.56 8.29 1.78
C ARG A 91 -0.96 8.22 0.39
N LEU A 92 -1.41 7.29 -0.45
CA LEU A 92 -0.93 7.17 -1.82
C LEU A 92 -1.31 8.39 -2.65
N LEU A 93 -2.51 8.94 -2.47
CA LEU A 93 -2.93 10.19 -3.10
C LEU A 93 -2.00 11.35 -2.72
N ALA A 94 -1.64 11.47 -1.45
CA ALA A 94 -0.73 12.51 -0.99
C ALA A 94 0.67 12.37 -1.58
N ILE A 95 1.24 11.16 -1.61
CA ILE A 95 2.58 10.91 -2.16
C ILE A 95 2.60 11.11 -3.68
N ALA A 96 1.60 10.59 -4.40
CA ALA A 96 1.43 10.83 -5.84
C ALA A 96 1.25 12.33 -6.15
N GLY A 97 0.64 13.09 -5.24
CA GLY A 97 0.49 14.55 -5.33
C GLY A 97 1.75 15.38 -5.01
N GLY A 98 2.92 14.74 -4.84
CA GLY A 98 4.19 15.42 -4.53
C GLY A 98 4.54 15.44 -3.04
N GLY A 99 3.85 14.64 -2.22
CA GLY A 99 4.25 14.37 -0.83
C GLY A 99 5.60 13.65 -0.74
N ALA A 100 6.19 13.63 0.46
CA ALA A 100 7.45 12.96 0.69
C ALA A 100 7.34 11.44 0.49
N SER A 101 8.32 10.85 -0.20
CA SER A 101 8.43 9.40 -0.32
C SER A 101 8.67 8.73 1.04
N LEU A 102 8.25 7.48 1.16
CA LEU A 102 8.47 6.64 2.34
C LEU A 102 9.22 5.37 1.94
N ASP A 103 9.99 4.80 2.86
CA ASP A 103 10.40 3.40 2.75
C ASP A 103 9.29 2.49 3.29
N ILE A 104 9.26 1.26 2.79
CA ILE A 104 8.34 0.21 3.22
C ILE A 104 9.18 -0.94 3.80
N GLU A 105 8.96 -1.26 5.07
CA GLU A 105 9.54 -2.44 5.72
C GLU A 105 8.46 -3.51 5.89
N VAL A 106 8.76 -4.73 5.44
CA VAL A 106 7.87 -5.90 5.62
C VAL A 106 8.34 -6.65 6.85
N VAL A 107 7.56 -6.57 7.93
CA VAL A 107 7.86 -7.27 9.16
C VAL A 107 7.27 -8.67 9.08
N ALA A 108 8.13 -9.69 9.14
CA ALA A 108 7.70 -11.08 9.07
C ALA A 108 7.00 -11.53 10.37
N VAL A 109 6.10 -12.51 10.27
CA VAL A 109 5.66 -13.26 11.47
C VAL A 109 6.88 -13.93 12.08
N GLY A 110 7.12 -13.71 13.37
CA GLY A 110 8.28 -14.27 14.06
C GLY A 110 8.33 -15.78 13.92
N GLY A 111 9.52 -16.31 13.61
CA GLY A 111 9.83 -17.74 13.75
C GLY A 111 9.94 -18.16 15.20
#